data_AF-A0A8B8ZSN8-F1
#
_entry.id   AF-A0A8B8ZSN8-F1
#
_cell.length_a   1.000
_cell.length_b   1.000
_cell.length_c   1.000
_cell.angle_alpha   90.00
_cell.angle_beta   90.00
_cell.angle_gamma   90.00
#
_symmetry.space_group_name_H-M   'P 1'
#
loop_
_entity.id
_entity.type
_entity.pdbx_description
1 polymer ?
#
loop_
_entity_poly.entity_id
_entity_poly.type
_entity_poly.pdbx_seq_one_letter_code
_entity_poly.pdbx_strand_id
1 'polypeptide(L)'
;MDGVNGLEKKEMNSKKLKVLCLHGFRTGGSFLRKQIGKWDPSIFQDFLLDFPDGIFLAGGKSDIEDIYPPPYFEWFQFNKGATLSALLISYQAKGKILKDHPPIKFLVSISGCKFRDPKICDIAYKDPIKVKSVHFIGDKDWLRQPSEELTAAFDSPLILRHPQGHTVPRLDEINVKNLSEWTRSILKSSITYDAPGVETWKTEANNANIKQAVVADPKSMEATDSELPMKGMSPPR
;
A
#
# COMPACT_ATOMS: atom_id res chain seq x y z
N MET A 1 23.54 -53.23 -2.81
CA MET A 1 22.50 -53.37 -3.83
C MET A 1 21.17 -53.27 -3.11
N ASP A 2 20.73 -52.06 -2.78
CA ASP A 2 19.80 -51.22 -3.56
C ASP A 2 18.40 -51.37 -2.92
N GLY A 3 17.66 -50.33 -2.52
CA GLY A 3 17.82 -48.91 -2.71
C GLY A 3 16.89 -48.12 -1.77
N VAL A 4 17.17 -46.83 -1.72
CA VAL A 4 16.52 -45.78 -0.95
C VAL A 4 15.34 -45.20 -1.74
N ASN A 5 14.44 -44.53 -1.02
CA ASN A 5 13.53 -43.43 -1.40
C ASN A 5 12.05 -43.84 -1.50
N GLY A 6 11.13 -43.24 -0.76
CA GLY A 6 11.15 -41.91 -0.16
C GLY A 6 9.93 -41.14 -0.65
N LEU A 7 8.79 -41.35 0.00
CA LEU A 7 7.61 -40.50 -0.12
C LEU A 7 7.04 -40.23 1.28
N GLU A 8 7.92 -39.84 2.20
CA GLU A 8 7.49 -38.93 3.25
C GLU A 8 7.23 -37.59 2.58
N LYS A 9 5.96 -37.20 2.47
CA LYS A 9 5.58 -35.82 2.21
C LYS A 9 6.21 -34.98 3.31
N LYS A 10 7.37 -34.41 3.01
CA LYS A 10 7.91 -33.28 3.76
C LYS A 10 6.85 -32.19 3.60
N GLU A 11 5.99 -32.02 4.60
CA GLU A 11 5.24 -30.80 4.78
C GLU A 11 6.30 -29.70 4.88
N MET A 12 6.56 -29.08 3.73
CA MET A 12 7.32 -27.86 3.69
C MET A 12 6.48 -26.89 4.49
N ASN A 13 6.91 -26.61 5.73
CA ASN A 13 6.32 -25.63 6.60
C ASN A 13 6.50 -24.26 5.91
N SER A 14 5.72 -24.01 4.86
CA SER A 14 5.81 -22.80 4.08
C SER A 14 5.27 -21.71 4.97
N LYS A 15 6.18 -20.90 5.52
CA LYS A 15 5.83 -19.76 6.36
C LYS A 15 4.89 -18.85 5.57
N LYS A 16 3.59 -18.90 5.86
CA LYS A 16 2.59 -18.05 5.20
C LYS A 16 2.96 -16.58 5.40
N LEU A 17 2.84 -15.79 4.33
CA LEU A 17 3.04 -14.34 4.43
C LEU A 17 1.94 -13.75 5.31
N LYS A 18 2.31 -12.87 6.25
CA LYS A 18 1.34 -12.19 7.11
C LYS A 18 0.89 -10.89 6.46
N VAL A 19 -0.39 -10.57 6.61
CA VAL A 19 -1.00 -9.32 6.13
C VAL A 19 -1.70 -8.63 7.28
N LEU A 20 -1.28 -7.40 7.55
CA LEU A 20 -1.92 -6.54 8.52
C LEU A 20 -3.06 -5.77 7.84
N CYS A 21 -4.30 -6.02 8.27
CA CYS A 21 -5.51 -5.49 7.66
C CYS A 21 -6.05 -4.33 8.50
N LEU A 22 -5.72 -3.09 8.11
CA LEU A 22 -6.13 -1.88 8.83
C LEU A 22 -7.52 -1.41 8.38
N HIS A 23 -8.46 -1.34 9.32
CA HIS A 23 -9.83 -0.94 9.06
C HIS A 23 -9.99 0.57 8.77
N GLY A 24 -11.16 0.94 8.22
CA GLY A 24 -11.51 2.32 7.88
C GLY A 24 -11.81 3.20 9.10
N PHE A 25 -12.18 4.45 8.85
CA PHE A 25 -12.54 5.39 9.92
C PHE A 25 -13.81 4.93 10.64
N ARG A 26 -13.77 4.88 11.98
CA ARG A 26 -14.91 4.49 12.84
C ARG A 26 -15.53 3.14 12.47
N THR A 27 -14.67 2.16 12.20
CA THR A 27 -15.08 0.76 12.04
C THR A 27 -14.27 -0.10 13.01
N GLY A 28 -14.17 -1.41 12.78
CA GLY A 28 -13.27 -2.29 13.54
C GLY A 28 -12.65 -3.36 12.65
N GLY A 29 -11.60 -4.01 13.15
CA GLY A 29 -10.95 -5.14 12.49
C GLY A 29 -11.93 -6.28 12.22
N SER A 30 -12.85 -6.54 13.15
CA SER A 30 -13.92 -7.55 12.97
C SER A 30 -14.85 -7.22 11.80
N PHE A 31 -15.18 -5.94 11.58
CA PHE A 31 -16.00 -5.50 10.45
C PHE A 31 -15.26 -5.68 9.12
N LEU A 32 -14.01 -5.22 9.05
CA LEU A 32 -13.18 -5.41 7.84
C LEU A 32 -13.01 -6.89 7.52
N ARG A 33 -12.81 -7.75 8.53
CA ARG A 33 -12.77 -9.20 8.36
C ARG A 33 -14.04 -9.74 7.71
N LYS A 34 -15.22 -9.29 8.14
CA LYS A 34 -16.50 -9.69 7.51
C LYS A 34 -16.63 -9.17 6.08
N GLN A 35 -16.09 -7.99 5.76
CA GLN A 35 -16.11 -7.46 4.40
C GLN A 35 -15.18 -8.27 3.47
N ILE A 36 -13.94 -8.50 3.87
CA ILE A 36 -12.96 -9.30 3.12
C ILE A 36 -13.38 -10.76 3.02
N GLY A 37 -14.06 -11.30 4.04
CA GLY A 37 -14.61 -12.66 4.02
C GLY A 37 -15.70 -12.91 2.96
N LYS A 38 -16.17 -11.87 2.27
CA LYS A 38 -17.07 -11.99 1.11
C LYS A 38 -16.33 -12.22 -0.20
N TRP A 39 -15.01 -12.07 -0.22
CA TRP A 39 -14.19 -12.35 -1.40
C TRP A 39 -13.94 -13.85 -1.53
N ASP A 40 -13.57 -14.28 -2.73
CA ASP A 40 -13.22 -15.69 -2.98
C ASP A 40 -12.07 -16.12 -2.03
N PRO A 41 -12.24 -17.19 -1.23
CA PRO A 41 -11.24 -17.62 -0.26
C PRO A 41 -9.87 -17.95 -0.88
N SER A 42 -9.84 -18.36 -2.15
CA SER A 42 -8.60 -18.73 -2.86
C SER A 42 -7.64 -17.55 -3.04
N ILE A 43 -8.14 -16.31 -3.01
CA ILE A 43 -7.32 -15.10 -3.21
C ILE A 43 -6.21 -15.01 -2.14
N PHE A 44 -6.55 -15.29 -0.89
CA PHE A 44 -5.68 -15.10 0.28
C PHE A 44 -5.43 -16.38 1.07
N GLN A 45 -5.76 -17.57 0.55
CA GLN A 45 -5.62 -18.85 1.26
C GLN A 45 -4.18 -19.12 1.80
N ASP A 46 -3.17 -18.57 1.12
CA ASP A 46 -1.75 -18.73 1.44
C ASP A 46 -1.19 -17.59 2.31
N PHE A 47 -2.07 -16.69 2.77
CA PHE A 47 -1.73 -15.55 3.61
C PHE A 47 -2.36 -15.70 5.00
N LEU A 48 -1.67 -15.22 6.02
CA LEU A 48 -2.22 -15.07 7.37
C LEU A 48 -2.70 -13.64 7.55
N LEU A 49 -4.02 -13.45 7.55
CA LEU A 49 -4.64 -12.13 7.68
C LEU A 49 -4.91 -11.80 9.16
N ASP A 50 -4.30 -10.71 9.64
CA ASP A 50 -4.54 -10.16 10.96
C ASP A 50 -5.35 -8.87 10.86
N PHE A 51 -6.35 -8.70 11.74
CA PHE A 51 -7.33 -7.62 11.69
C PHE A 51 -7.43 -6.94 13.06
N PRO A 52 -6.43 -6.14 13.45
CA PRO A 52 -6.46 -5.42 14.71
C PRO A 52 -7.50 -4.30 14.69
N ASP A 53 -7.92 -3.91 15.88
CA ASP A 53 -8.69 -2.68 16.12
C ASP A 53 -7.74 -1.49 16.32
N GLY A 54 -8.22 -0.30 15.96
CA GLY A 54 -7.56 0.96 16.27
C GLY A 54 -7.43 1.19 17.77
N ILE A 55 -6.38 1.90 18.18
CA ILE A 55 -6.08 2.12 19.61
C ILE A 55 -7.03 3.11 20.29
N PHE A 56 -7.75 3.93 19.52
CA PHE A 56 -8.72 4.88 20.03
C PHE A 56 -10.14 4.39 19.78
N LEU A 57 -11.00 4.47 20.80
CA LEU A 57 -12.44 4.30 20.61
C LEU A 57 -12.99 5.47 19.79
N ALA A 58 -13.93 5.18 18.89
CA ALA A 58 -14.60 6.20 18.11
C ALA A 58 -15.44 7.11 19.01
N GLY A 59 -15.21 8.42 18.93
CA GLY A 59 -15.96 9.42 19.70
C GLY A 59 -17.26 9.90 19.04
N GLY A 60 -17.61 9.40 17.85
CA GLY A 60 -18.77 9.88 17.10
C GLY A 60 -19.42 8.82 16.21
N LYS A 61 -20.44 9.25 15.47
CA LYS A 61 -21.26 8.41 14.59
C LYS A 61 -20.39 7.60 13.62
N SER A 62 -20.78 6.34 13.41
CA SER A 62 -20.20 5.48 12.38
C SER A 62 -21.15 5.32 11.20
N ASP A 63 -20.63 5.28 9.98
CA ASP A 63 -21.42 5.05 8.76
C ASP A 63 -21.98 3.62 8.68
N ILE A 64 -21.54 2.72 9.58
CA ILE A 64 -21.95 1.31 9.59
C ILE A 64 -22.87 0.94 10.75
N GLU A 65 -23.26 1.89 11.59
CA GLU A 65 -23.98 1.59 12.83
C GLU A 65 -25.36 0.97 12.64
N ASP A 66 -25.99 1.22 11.49
CA ASP A 66 -27.28 0.61 11.12
C ASP A 66 -27.14 -0.87 10.69
N ILE A 67 -25.92 -1.32 10.36
CA ILE A 67 -25.66 -2.65 9.77
C ILE A 67 -24.63 -3.48 10.54
N TYR A 68 -23.95 -2.89 11.53
CA TYR A 68 -22.93 -3.54 12.33
C TYR A 68 -22.85 -2.89 13.71
N PRO A 69 -22.83 -3.67 14.81
CA PRO A 69 -22.84 -3.10 16.15
C PRO A 69 -21.46 -2.54 16.58
N PRO A 70 -21.43 -1.59 17.53
CA PRO A 70 -20.21 -1.11 18.18
C PRO A 70 -19.51 -2.20 19.03
N PRO A 71 -18.27 -2.00 19.52
CA PRO A 71 -17.47 -0.76 19.46
C PRO A 71 -16.86 -0.48 18.09
N TYR A 72 -16.61 0.81 17.83
CA TYR A 72 -15.83 1.27 16.68
C TYR A 72 -14.55 1.94 17.15
N PHE A 73 -13.57 1.96 16.26
CA PHE A 73 -12.22 2.38 16.55
C PHE A 73 -11.68 3.34 15.49
N GLU A 74 -10.67 4.09 15.88
CA GLU A 74 -9.93 5.05 15.06
C GLU A 74 -8.43 4.83 15.29
N TRP A 75 -7.63 4.93 14.22
CA TRP A 75 -6.17 4.82 14.33
C TRP A 75 -5.55 6.09 14.91
N PHE A 76 -6.02 7.27 14.48
CA PHE A 76 -5.53 8.59 14.88
C PHE A 76 -6.60 9.69 14.76
N GLN A 77 -7.77 9.51 15.39
CA GLN A 77 -8.92 10.43 15.49
C GLN A 77 -9.54 11.01 14.19
N PHE A 78 -8.85 10.95 13.05
CA PHE A 78 -9.25 11.49 11.75
C PHE A 78 -8.73 10.67 10.55
N ASN A 79 -7.84 9.68 10.76
CA ASN A 79 -7.19 8.95 9.67
C ASN A 79 -7.77 7.57 9.37
N LYS A 80 -7.84 7.25 8.08
CA LYS A 80 -8.31 5.97 7.50
C LYS A 80 -7.15 4.97 7.38
N GLY A 81 -7.43 3.68 7.55
CA GLY A 81 -6.42 2.61 7.52
C GLY A 81 -5.58 2.57 6.23
N ALA A 82 -6.20 2.72 5.05
CA ALA A 82 -5.48 2.67 3.78
C ALA A 82 -4.45 3.83 3.60
N THR A 83 -4.81 5.02 4.05
CA THR A 83 -3.91 6.20 4.07
C THR A 83 -2.72 5.96 5.00
N LEU A 84 -2.96 5.37 6.17
CA LEU A 84 -1.90 4.97 7.11
C LEU A 84 -0.96 3.91 6.51
N SER A 85 -1.49 2.88 5.84
CA SER A 85 -0.68 1.84 5.21
C SER A 85 0.30 2.39 4.16
N ALA A 86 -0.16 3.30 3.30
CA ALA A 86 0.70 3.92 2.29
C ALA A 86 1.81 4.78 2.92
N LEU A 87 1.49 5.50 4.01
CA LEU A 87 2.48 6.27 4.77
C LEU A 87 3.54 5.36 5.38
N LEU A 88 3.13 4.27 6.03
CA LEU A 88 4.03 3.32 6.68
C LEU A 88 5.06 2.76 5.70
N ILE A 89 4.59 2.32 4.52
CA ILE A 89 5.45 1.82 3.45
C ILE A 89 6.44 2.88 3.00
N SER A 90 5.96 4.08 2.74
CA SER A 90 6.79 5.17 2.22
C SER A 90 7.86 5.58 3.22
N TYR A 91 7.48 5.77 4.50
CA TYR A 91 8.41 6.18 5.54
C TYR A 91 9.42 5.07 5.89
N GLN A 92 9.01 3.80 5.84
CA GLN A 92 9.95 2.67 6.00
C GLN A 92 10.97 2.67 4.86
N ALA A 93 10.53 2.85 3.61
CA ALA A 93 11.43 2.93 2.45
C ALA A 93 12.43 4.11 2.53
N LYS A 94 12.09 5.18 3.25
CA LYS A 94 13.00 6.31 3.55
C LYS A 94 13.84 6.11 4.83
N GLY A 95 13.78 4.94 5.46
CA GLY A 95 14.52 4.63 6.70
C GLY A 95 14.09 5.48 7.90
N LYS A 96 12.87 6.05 7.88
CA LYS A 96 12.37 6.95 8.94
C LYS A 96 11.76 6.19 10.12
N ILE A 97 11.13 5.06 9.84
CA ILE A 97 10.42 4.21 10.82
C ILE A 97 10.71 2.74 10.56
N LEU A 98 10.35 1.87 11.50
CA LEU A 98 10.39 0.41 11.33
C LEU A 98 11.76 -0.12 10.86
N LYS A 99 12.86 0.44 11.40
CA LYS A 99 14.24 0.13 11.00
C LYS A 99 14.64 -1.32 11.29
N ASP A 100 14.07 -1.90 12.34
CA ASP A 100 14.32 -3.28 12.74
C ASP A 100 13.29 -4.28 12.16
N HIS A 101 12.37 -3.80 11.33
CA HIS A 101 11.39 -4.63 10.64
C HIS A 101 11.81 -4.81 9.17
N PRO A 102 11.70 -6.03 8.60
CA PRO A 102 11.98 -6.23 7.18
C PRO A 102 11.08 -5.33 6.29
N PRO A 103 11.51 -4.98 5.07
CA PRO A 103 10.68 -4.18 4.16
C PRO A 103 9.29 -4.78 3.94
N ILE A 104 8.26 -3.96 4.00
CA ILE A 104 6.90 -4.35 3.65
C ILE A 104 6.86 -4.71 2.16
N LYS A 105 6.34 -5.91 1.85
CA LYS A 105 6.42 -6.51 0.51
C LYS A 105 5.36 -6.01 -0.46
N PHE A 106 4.16 -5.64 0.03
CA PHE A 106 3.06 -5.21 -0.82
C PHE A 106 2.00 -4.37 -0.08
N LEU A 107 1.12 -3.73 -0.84
CA LEU A 107 -0.05 -2.99 -0.36
C LEU A 107 -1.34 -3.49 -1.04
N VAL A 108 -2.40 -3.68 -0.25
CA VAL A 108 -3.78 -3.76 -0.73
C VAL A 108 -4.51 -2.52 -0.22
N SER A 109 -4.89 -1.63 -1.14
CA SER A 109 -5.54 -0.36 -0.83
C SER A 109 -6.99 -0.39 -1.29
N ILE A 110 -7.94 -0.11 -0.39
CA ILE A 110 -9.37 0.02 -0.72
C ILE A 110 -9.78 1.44 -0.37
N SER A 111 -10.15 2.24 -1.39
CA SER A 111 -10.51 3.65 -1.23
C SER A 111 -9.48 4.48 -0.43
N GLY A 112 -8.19 4.17 -0.58
CA GLY A 112 -7.10 4.89 0.07
C GLY A 112 -6.82 6.23 -0.60
N CYS A 113 -6.30 7.20 0.14
CA CYS A 113 -5.83 8.48 -0.41
C CYS A 113 -4.50 8.89 0.23
N LYS A 114 -3.82 9.87 -0.37
CA LYS A 114 -2.62 10.48 0.21
C LYS A 114 -2.97 11.22 1.51
N PHE A 115 -1.99 11.32 2.41
CA PHE A 115 -2.00 12.39 3.40
C PHE A 115 -2.04 13.76 2.69
N ARG A 116 -2.64 14.76 3.33
CA ARG A 116 -2.76 16.11 2.76
C ARG A 116 -1.74 17.11 3.30
N ASP A 117 -1.06 16.79 4.40
CA ASP A 117 -0.01 17.64 4.96
C ASP A 117 1.19 17.65 3.99
N PRO A 118 1.60 18.82 3.45
CA PRO A 118 2.73 18.93 2.55
C PRO A 118 4.03 18.35 3.13
N LYS A 119 4.27 18.54 4.44
CA LYS A 119 5.48 18.03 5.11
C LYS A 119 5.54 16.50 5.11
N ILE A 120 4.37 15.85 5.15
CA ILE A 120 4.26 14.39 5.01
C ILE A 120 4.44 14.00 3.55
N CYS A 121 3.81 14.73 2.62
CA CYS A 121 3.85 14.43 1.19
C CYS A 121 5.25 14.52 0.60
N ASP A 122 6.02 15.55 0.98
CA ASP A 122 7.40 15.81 0.54
C ASP A 122 8.38 14.71 0.96
N ILE A 123 7.96 13.84 1.89
CA ILE A 123 8.73 12.68 2.34
C ILE A 123 8.13 11.40 1.74
N ALA A 124 6.83 11.19 1.94
CA ALA A 124 6.15 9.94 1.58
C ALA A 124 6.06 9.73 0.06
N TYR A 125 5.76 10.79 -0.69
CA TYR A 125 5.39 10.68 -2.11
C TYR A 125 6.38 11.39 -3.04
N LYS A 126 7.57 11.75 -2.53
CA LYS A 126 8.63 12.42 -3.31
C LYS A 126 9.14 11.58 -4.47
N ASP A 127 9.32 10.28 -4.24
CA ASP A 127 9.79 9.32 -5.24
C ASP A 127 8.73 8.22 -5.41
N PRO A 128 8.59 7.62 -6.61
CA PRO A 128 7.65 6.52 -6.83
C PRO A 128 7.87 5.37 -5.83
N ILE A 129 6.79 4.92 -5.19
CA ILE A 129 6.79 3.82 -4.24
C ILE A 129 6.92 2.51 -5.02
N LYS A 130 8.06 1.83 -4.84
CA LYS A 130 8.40 0.58 -5.56
C LYS A 130 7.70 -0.67 -5.04
N VAL A 131 7.03 -0.57 -3.89
CA VAL A 131 6.29 -1.68 -3.29
C VAL A 131 5.10 -2.05 -4.18
N LYS A 132 4.97 -3.35 -4.48
CA LYS A 132 3.88 -3.88 -5.30
C LYS A 132 2.54 -3.54 -4.66
N SER A 133 1.60 -2.99 -5.43
CA SER A 133 0.32 -2.56 -4.89
C SER A 133 -0.86 -2.94 -5.77
N VAL A 134 -2.01 -3.13 -5.13
CA VAL A 134 -3.32 -3.18 -5.76
C VAL A 134 -4.24 -2.15 -5.11
N HIS A 135 -5.01 -1.42 -5.92
CA HIS A 135 -5.89 -0.34 -5.48
C HIS A 135 -7.32 -0.60 -5.99
N PHE A 136 -8.27 -0.69 -5.07
CA PHE A 136 -9.69 -0.76 -5.37
C PHE A 136 -10.28 0.65 -5.33
N ILE A 137 -10.88 1.08 -6.44
CA ILE A 137 -11.42 2.43 -6.60
C ILE A 137 -12.88 2.34 -7.06
N GLY A 138 -13.78 2.89 -6.25
CA GLY A 138 -15.21 2.98 -6.54
C GLY A 138 -15.51 4.14 -7.50
N ASP A 139 -16.24 3.89 -8.57
CA ASP A 139 -16.57 4.92 -9.57
C ASP A 139 -17.46 6.03 -9.01
N LYS A 140 -18.23 5.71 -7.96
CA LYS A 140 -19.12 6.64 -7.23
C LYS A 140 -18.54 7.05 -5.87
N ASP A 141 -17.29 6.68 -5.57
CA ASP A 141 -16.64 7.04 -4.32
C ASP A 141 -16.27 8.53 -4.35
N TRP A 142 -16.63 9.27 -3.30
CA TRP A 142 -16.22 10.67 -3.15
C TRP A 142 -14.69 10.81 -2.99
N LEU A 143 -13.98 9.72 -2.66
CA LEU A 143 -12.52 9.63 -2.67
C LEU A 143 -11.94 9.10 -3.98
N ARG A 144 -12.72 8.90 -5.05
CA ARG A 144 -12.22 8.38 -6.33
C ARG A 144 -10.97 9.11 -6.82
N GLN A 145 -11.04 10.43 -6.99
CA GLN A 145 -9.89 11.22 -7.45
C GLN A 145 -8.71 11.15 -6.46
N PRO A 146 -8.90 11.36 -5.14
CA PRO A 146 -7.83 11.13 -4.15
C PRO A 146 -7.20 9.72 -4.18
N SER A 147 -7.97 8.68 -4.54
CA SER A 147 -7.46 7.32 -4.71
C SER A 147 -6.66 7.13 -5.99
N GLU A 148 -7.07 7.76 -7.09
CA GLU A 148 -6.29 7.81 -8.32
C GLU A 148 -4.96 8.55 -8.11
N GLU A 149 -4.97 9.65 -7.36
CA GLU A 149 -3.76 10.40 -6.98
C GLU A 149 -2.81 9.57 -6.12
N LEU A 150 -3.33 8.80 -5.18
CA LEU A 150 -2.52 7.86 -4.39
C LEU A 150 -1.92 6.77 -5.28
N THR A 151 -2.72 6.22 -6.19
CA THR A 151 -2.28 5.18 -7.13
C THR A 151 -1.11 5.67 -7.99
N ALA A 152 -1.15 6.91 -8.47
CA ALA A 152 -0.06 7.52 -9.25
C ALA A 152 1.26 7.66 -8.47
N ALA A 153 1.27 7.51 -7.15
CA ALA A 153 2.49 7.48 -6.35
C ALA A 153 3.18 6.11 -6.33
N PHE A 154 2.55 5.05 -6.82
CA PHE A 154 3.12 3.70 -6.87
C PHE A 154 3.67 3.37 -8.25
N ASP A 155 4.73 2.56 -8.27
CA ASP A 155 5.27 1.99 -9.50
C ASP A 155 4.43 0.79 -9.95
N SER A 156 3.89 0.88 -11.16
CA SER A 156 3.12 -0.19 -11.82
C SER A 156 2.00 -0.83 -10.95
N PRO A 157 1.08 -0.03 -10.36
CA PRO A 157 0.01 -0.54 -9.52
C PRO A 157 -1.04 -1.33 -10.33
N LEU A 158 -1.61 -2.38 -9.72
CA LEU A 158 -2.85 -2.98 -10.22
C LEU A 158 -4.04 -2.13 -9.78
N ILE A 159 -4.89 -1.70 -10.71
CA ILE A 159 -6.07 -0.89 -10.41
C ILE A 159 -7.32 -1.72 -10.71
N LEU A 160 -8.17 -1.93 -9.70
CA LEU A 160 -9.42 -2.66 -9.82
C LEU A 160 -10.59 -1.71 -9.57
N ARG A 161 -11.33 -1.40 -10.63
CA ARG A 161 -12.50 -0.51 -10.59
C ARG A 161 -13.75 -1.27 -10.19
N HIS A 162 -14.65 -0.59 -9.49
CA HIS A 162 -15.97 -1.14 -9.16
C HIS A 162 -17.04 -0.03 -9.16
N PRO A 163 -18.33 -0.35 -9.45
CA PRO A 163 -19.34 0.69 -9.69
C PRO A 163 -19.95 1.30 -8.42
N GLN A 164 -19.48 0.90 -7.23
CA GLN A 164 -20.03 1.37 -5.94
C GLN A 164 -19.32 2.63 -5.43
N GLY A 165 -19.84 3.18 -4.32
CA GLY A 165 -19.22 4.28 -3.58
C GLY A 165 -18.12 3.79 -2.63
N HIS A 166 -17.95 4.50 -1.51
CA HIS A 166 -16.95 4.21 -0.49
C HIS A 166 -17.27 2.91 0.28
N THR A 167 -16.79 1.77 -0.24
CA THR A 167 -17.07 0.46 0.34
C THR A 167 -16.01 -0.56 -0.05
N VAL A 168 -15.89 -1.63 0.72
CA VAL A 168 -15.16 -2.82 0.26
C VAL A 168 -16.01 -3.51 -0.81
N PRO A 169 -15.52 -3.61 -2.06
CA PRO A 169 -16.33 -4.12 -3.15
C PRO A 169 -16.63 -5.60 -2.99
N ARG A 170 -17.75 -6.06 -3.57
CA ARG A 170 -17.85 -7.46 -4.01
C ARG A 170 -17.05 -7.58 -5.30
N LEU A 171 -16.32 -8.67 -5.44
CA LEU A 171 -15.52 -8.92 -6.63
C LEU A 171 -16.32 -9.74 -7.63
N ASP A 172 -16.35 -9.29 -8.88
CA ASP A 172 -16.80 -10.11 -10.00
C ASP A 172 -15.70 -11.11 -10.40
N GLU A 173 -16.02 -12.02 -11.30
CA GLU A 173 -15.10 -13.09 -11.74
C GLU A 173 -13.80 -12.53 -12.31
N ILE A 174 -13.87 -11.39 -13.01
CA ILE A 174 -12.70 -10.72 -13.61
C ILE A 174 -11.77 -10.21 -12.51
N ASN A 175 -12.31 -9.50 -11.51
CA ASN A 175 -11.52 -8.96 -10.41
C ASN A 175 -11.01 -10.07 -9.48
N VAL A 176 -11.77 -11.16 -9.27
CA VAL A 176 -11.28 -12.36 -8.57
C VAL A 176 -10.07 -12.94 -9.28
N LYS A 177 -10.13 -13.11 -10.60
CA LYS A 177 -9.02 -13.62 -11.40
C LYS A 177 -7.80 -12.70 -11.31
N ASN A 178 -7.96 -11.41 -11.58
CA ASN A 178 -6.88 -10.42 -11.56
C ASN A 178 -6.18 -10.38 -10.18
N LEU A 179 -6.98 -10.35 -9.11
CA LEU A 179 -6.44 -10.31 -7.75
C LEU A 179 -5.73 -11.62 -7.38
N SER A 180 -6.26 -12.78 -7.79
CA SER A 180 -5.64 -14.09 -7.57
C SER A 180 -4.31 -14.25 -8.31
N GLU A 181 -4.21 -13.74 -9.55
CA GLU A 181 -2.96 -13.71 -10.30
C GLU A 181 -1.93 -12.79 -9.63
N TRP A 182 -2.39 -11.63 -9.15
CA TRP A 182 -1.56 -10.69 -8.42
C TRP A 182 -1.04 -11.27 -7.10
N THR A 183 -1.89 -11.88 -6.26
CA THR A 183 -1.45 -12.51 -4.99
C THR A 183 -0.48 -13.67 -5.24
N ARG A 184 -0.74 -14.51 -6.26
CA ARG A 184 0.17 -15.60 -6.65
C ARG A 184 1.54 -15.07 -7.07
N SER A 185 1.60 -13.94 -7.77
CA SER A 185 2.88 -13.33 -8.16
C SER A 185 3.71 -12.86 -6.96
N ILE A 186 3.06 -12.41 -5.87
CA ILE A 186 3.73 -12.05 -4.61
C ILE A 186 4.38 -13.29 -4.01
N LEU A 187 3.64 -14.41 -3.93
CA LEU A 187 4.16 -15.66 -3.37
C LEU A 187 5.37 -16.19 -4.15
N LYS A 188 5.31 -16.14 -5.49
CA LYS A 188 6.45 -16.51 -6.36
C LYS A 188 7.68 -15.65 -6.06
N SER A 189 7.52 -14.34 -5.92
CA SER A 189 8.63 -13.45 -5.57
C SER A 189 9.17 -13.69 -4.16
N SER A 190 8.34 -14.09 -3.19
CA SER A 190 8.83 -14.38 -1.85
C SER A 190 9.67 -15.65 -1.78
N ILE A 191 9.35 -16.67 -2.56
CA ILE A 191 10.11 -17.93 -2.60
C ILE A 191 11.52 -17.70 -3.13
N THR A 192 11.70 -16.77 -4.09
CA THR A 192 13.04 -16.48 -4.64
C THR A 192 13.96 -15.75 -3.67
N TYR A 193 13.42 -14.97 -2.72
CA TYR A 193 14.24 -14.28 -1.70
C TYR A 193 14.62 -15.17 -0.52
N ASP A 194 13.84 -16.22 -0.23
CA ASP A 194 14.07 -17.12 0.91
C ASP A 194 14.92 -18.35 0.54
N ALA A 195 15.40 -18.45 -0.71
CA ALA A 195 16.34 -19.48 -1.13
C ALA A 195 17.73 -19.23 -0.50
N PRO A 196 18.36 -20.22 0.16
CA PRO A 196 19.66 -20.03 0.78
C PRO A 196 20.72 -19.75 -0.29
N GLY A 197 21.29 -18.53 -0.28
CA GLY A 197 22.48 -18.19 -1.07
C GLY A 197 22.43 -16.96 -1.97
N VAL A 198 21.39 -16.11 -1.93
CA VAL A 198 21.38 -14.86 -2.72
C VAL A 198 21.31 -13.63 -1.82
N GLU A 199 22.41 -13.34 -1.12
CA GLU A 199 22.71 -11.96 -0.73
C GLU A 199 23.09 -11.18 -2.00
N THR A 200 22.18 -10.38 -2.54
CA THR A 200 22.54 -9.37 -3.55
C THR A 200 22.07 -8.00 -3.11
N TRP A 201 22.87 -7.38 -2.25
CA TRP A 201 23.10 -5.94 -2.29
C TRP A 201 24.61 -5.70 -2.21
N LYS A 202 25.30 -5.80 -3.35
CA LYS A 202 26.55 -5.06 -3.55
C LYS A 202 26.22 -3.85 -4.38
N THR A 203 26.23 -2.70 -3.72
CA THR A 203 26.22 -1.38 -4.36
C THR A 203 27.58 -1.19 -5.03
N GLU A 204 27.69 -1.45 -6.33
CA GLU A 204 28.86 -1.00 -7.09
C GLU A 204 28.67 0.47 -7.47
N ALA A 205 29.21 1.34 -6.61
CA ALA A 205 29.67 2.65 -7.04
C ALA A 205 30.93 2.43 -7.88
N ASN A 206 30.80 2.42 -9.21
CA ASN A 206 31.96 2.50 -10.09
C ASN A 206 32.19 3.95 -10.51
N ASN A 207 33.28 4.48 -9.95
CA ASN A 207 34.02 5.63 -10.43
C ASN A 207 34.27 5.51 -11.93
N ALA A 208 33.78 6.47 -12.71
CA ALA A 208 34.38 6.82 -14.00
C ALA A 208 34.96 8.23 -13.87
N ASN A 209 36.24 8.26 -13.48
CA ASN A 209 37.11 9.41 -13.57
C ASN A 209 37.60 9.48 -15.02
N ILE A 210 37.00 10.35 -15.85
CA ILE A 210 37.65 10.80 -17.09
C ILE A 210 37.85 12.32 -16.95
N LYS A 211 39.12 12.71 -16.87
CA LYS A 211 39.56 14.10 -16.95
C LYS A 211 39.74 14.53 -18.41
N GLN A 212 39.65 15.85 -18.60
CA GLN A 212 40.05 16.71 -19.72
C GLN A 212 39.02 16.88 -20.86
N ALA A 213 38.71 18.08 -21.37
CA ALA A 213 39.26 19.42 -21.15
C ALA A 213 38.24 20.53 -21.52
N VAL A 214 38.59 21.73 -21.04
CA VAL A 214 37.98 23.07 -21.07
C VAL A 214 37.70 23.64 -22.47
N VAL A 215 36.56 24.32 -22.67
CA VAL A 215 36.46 25.67 -23.31
C VAL A 215 35.28 26.44 -22.68
N ALA A 216 35.48 27.73 -22.42
CA ALA A 216 34.65 28.65 -21.66
C ALA A 216 33.63 29.47 -22.51
N ASP A 217 32.41 29.67 -21.95
CA ASP A 217 31.63 30.92 -21.68
C ASP A 217 31.41 32.02 -22.77
N PRO A 218 30.50 33.04 -22.61
CA PRO A 218 29.23 33.22 -21.86
C PRO A 218 28.07 33.86 -22.69
N LYS A 219 26.93 34.11 -22.00
CA LYS A 219 25.85 35.13 -22.18
C LYS A 219 24.50 34.57 -22.69
N SER A 220 23.32 34.98 -22.19
CA SER A 220 22.88 35.94 -21.16
C SER A 220 21.34 35.90 -21.05
N MET A 221 20.81 36.53 -19.99
CA MET A 221 19.43 37.05 -19.80
C MET A 221 18.37 36.02 -19.37
N GLU A 222 17.38 36.31 -18.54
CA GLU A 222 17.08 37.25 -17.44
C GLU A 222 15.64 36.88 -17.02
N ALA A 223 15.25 37.24 -15.80
CA ALA A 223 14.03 36.83 -15.11
C ALA A 223 12.70 37.26 -15.78
N THR A 224 11.60 36.64 -15.37
CA THR A 224 10.49 37.38 -14.73
C THR A 224 9.49 36.43 -14.06
N ASP A 225 9.29 36.70 -12.76
CA ASP A 225 8.16 36.26 -11.94
C ASP A 225 6.83 36.79 -12.48
N SER A 226 5.78 35.98 -12.37
CA SER A 226 4.42 36.50 -12.20
C SER A 226 3.62 35.58 -11.28
N GLU A 227 3.62 35.92 -9.99
CA GLU A 227 2.60 35.49 -9.03
C GLU A 227 1.28 36.20 -9.35
N LEU A 228 0.17 35.43 -9.37
CA LEU A 228 -1.18 35.97 -9.20
C LEU A 228 -1.87 35.22 -8.05
N PRO A 229 -2.51 35.93 -7.09
CA PRO A 229 -3.02 35.32 -5.87
C PRO A 229 -4.47 34.82 -6.06
N MET A 230 -4.73 33.55 -5.76
CA MET A 230 -6.10 33.05 -5.57
C MET A 230 -6.40 32.96 -4.07
N LYS A 231 -7.20 33.93 -3.62
CA LYS A 231 -7.81 34.01 -2.29
C LYS A 231 -8.74 32.83 -2.02
N GLY A 232 -8.60 32.25 -0.83
CA GLY A 232 -9.69 32.03 0.13
C GLY A 232 -10.74 30.97 -0.19
N MET A 233 -10.55 29.76 0.33
CA MET A 233 -11.65 28.88 0.77
C MET A 233 -11.24 28.23 2.09
N SER A 234 -11.92 28.61 3.18
CA SER A 234 -11.82 27.97 4.50
C SER A 234 -12.61 26.65 4.48
N PRO A 235 -12.12 25.55 5.08
CA PRO A 235 -12.92 24.33 5.22
C PRO A 235 -13.95 24.46 6.36
N PRO A 236 -15.15 23.85 6.22
CA PRO A 236 -16.20 23.89 7.24
C PRO A 236 -15.84 23.06 8.48
N ARG A 237 -16.42 23.48 9.62
CA ARG A 237 -16.26 22.91 10.97
C ARG A 237 -16.82 21.50 11.09
#